data_AF-A0A932WUG8-F1
#
_entry.id   AF-A0A932WUG8-F1
#
_cell.length_a   1.000
_cell.length_b   1.000
_cell.length_c   1.000
_cell.angle_alpha   90.00
_cell.angle_beta   90.00
_cell.angle_gamma   90.00
#
_symmetry.space_group_name_H-M   'P 1'
#
loop_
_entity.id
_entity.type
_entity.pdbx_description
1 polymer ?
#
loop_
_entity_poly.entity_id
_entity_poly.type
_entity_poly.pdbx_seq_one_letter_code
_entity_poly.pdbx_strand_id
1 'polypeptide(L)'
;MSTEAAAQQATKWWSGGRSPFNSSYGKVMMWYFLMSDAFTFGAFLISYGTIRFSVNHWADPNHVFNSFPFAGHANLPLAFVSLMTFILIASSVTMVLAVHEGHKMNRKGVEKYMILTIIGGAAFLSCQAWEWTHLLTGEHVALLSDGTLSVIPTTVKMNPFGA
;
A
#
# COMPACT_ATOMS: atom_id res chain seq x y z
N MET A 1 -34.43 39.46 -53.54
CA MET A 1 -33.81 39.20 -52.22
C MET A 1 -33.72 37.69 -52.07
N SER A 2 -32.50 37.23 -51.84
CA SER A 2 -31.95 35.87 -51.95
C SER A 2 -32.59 34.86 -51.00
N THR A 3 -32.87 33.68 -51.55
CA THR A 3 -33.06 32.41 -50.85
C THR A 3 -31.80 32.04 -50.08
N GLU A 4 -31.89 31.95 -48.75
CA GLU A 4 -30.81 31.43 -47.92
C GLU A 4 -30.90 29.90 -47.91
N ALA A 5 -29.91 29.26 -48.54
CA ALA A 5 -29.76 27.81 -48.55
C ALA A 5 -29.40 27.31 -47.14
N ALA A 6 -30.17 26.34 -46.63
CA ALA A 6 -29.81 25.60 -45.43
C ALA A 6 -28.48 24.87 -45.68
N ALA A 7 -27.41 25.34 -45.02
CA ALA A 7 -26.13 24.67 -45.05
C ALA A 7 -26.23 23.32 -44.32
N GLN A 8 -26.20 22.24 -45.09
CA GLN A 8 -26.05 20.87 -44.59
C GLN A 8 -24.78 20.81 -43.72
N GLN A 9 -24.93 20.56 -42.41
CA GLN A 9 -23.80 20.36 -41.51
C GLN A 9 -23.12 19.04 -41.83
N ALA A 10 -22.05 19.13 -42.63
CA ALA A 10 -21.13 18.02 -42.84
C ALA A 10 -20.50 17.61 -41.50
N THR A 11 -20.57 16.32 -41.19
CA THR A 11 -19.96 15.72 -39.99
C THR A 11 -18.46 16.01 -40.00
N LYS A 12 -18.04 16.91 -39.10
CA LYS A 12 -16.67 17.40 -39.05
C LYS A 12 -15.77 16.37 -38.35
N TRP A 13 -15.10 15.52 -39.12
CA TRP A 13 -14.08 14.60 -38.62
C TRP A 13 -12.83 15.41 -38.27
N TRP A 14 -12.80 15.81 -36.99
CA TRP A 14 -11.72 16.46 -36.25
C TRP A 14 -11.21 17.81 -36.78
N SER A 15 -11.62 18.88 -36.08
CA SER A 15 -11.03 20.22 -36.19
C SER A 15 -10.78 20.86 -34.81
N GLY A 16 -9.85 20.31 -34.03
CA GLY A 16 -9.52 20.88 -32.71
C GLY A 16 -10.67 20.87 -31.68
N GLY A 17 -11.53 19.85 -31.72
CA GLY A 17 -12.54 19.58 -30.68
C GLY A 17 -12.05 18.56 -29.63
N ARG A 18 -12.97 18.04 -28.80
CA ARG A 18 -12.69 17.02 -27.76
C ARG A 18 -12.00 15.80 -28.38
N SER A 19 -10.83 15.45 -27.84
CA SER A 19 -9.99 14.30 -28.26
C SER A 19 -10.80 13.01 -28.42
N PRO A 20 -10.48 12.14 -29.41
CA PRO A 20 -11.20 10.89 -29.68
C PRO A 20 -11.24 9.91 -28.50
N PHE A 21 -10.42 10.12 -27.47
CA PHE A 21 -10.44 9.33 -26.23
C PHE A 21 -11.21 9.96 -25.07
N ASN A 22 -11.72 11.20 -25.21
CA ASN A 22 -12.48 11.96 -24.19
C ASN A 22 -11.97 11.76 -22.73
N SER A 23 -10.66 11.57 -22.56
CA SER A 23 -10.05 11.30 -21.28
C SER A 23 -9.53 12.63 -20.72
N SER A 24 -9.92 12.92 -19.48
CA SER A 24 -9.43 14.12 -18.80
C SER A 24 -7.94 13.99 -18.56
N TYR A 25 -7.18 15.08 -18.78
CA TYR A 25 -5.75 15.15 -18.52
C TYR A 25 -5.39 14.62 -17.12
N GLY A 26 -6.18 14.98 -16.10
CA GLY A 26 -5.98 14.50 -14.73
C GLY A 26 -6.17 12.99 -14.55
N LYS A 27 -7.11 12.37 -15.30
CA LYS A 27 -7.27 10.91 -15.28
C LYS A 27 -6.08 10.20 -15.91
N VAL A 28 -5.57 10.71 -17.04
CA VAL A 28 -4.41 10.14 -17.73
C VAL A 28 -3.14 10.29 -16.89
N MET A 29 -2.92 11.46 -16.27
CA MET A 29 -1.74 11.69 -15.43
C MET A 29 -1.73 10.78 -14.20
N MET A 30 -2.91 10.49 -13.61
CA MET A 30 -3.03 9.51 -12.54
C MET A 30 -2.59 8.11 -12.98
N TRP A 31 -2.95 7.68 -14.18
CA TRP A 31 -2.49 6.38 -14.72
C TRP A 31 -0.97 6.32 -14.92
N TYR A 32 -0.34 7.39 -15.41
CA TYR A 32 1.12 7.47 -15.50
C TYR A 32 1.78 7.41 -14.13
N PHE A 33 1.23 8.14 -13.15
CA PHE A 33 1.72 8.12 -11.78
C PHE A 33 1.64 6.70 -11.17
N LEU A 34 0.49 6.04 -11.29
CA LEU A 34 0.31 4.66 -10.80
C LEU A 34 1.25 3.67 -11.50
N MET A 35 1.51 3.84 -12.80
CA MET A 35 2.50 3.02 -13.51
C MET A 35 3.91 3.23 -12.96
N SER A 36 4.30 4.48 -12.67
CA SER A 36 5.61 4.78 -12.09
C SER A 36 5.80 4.20 -10.68
N ASP A 37 4.73 4.20 -9.88
CA ASP A 37 4.73 3.58 -8.54
C ASP A 37 4.85 2.05 -8.64
N ALA A 38 4.12 1.43 -9.58
CA ALA A 38 4.22 -0.01 -9.85
C ALA A 38 5.65 -0.45 -10.25
N PHE A 39 6.35 0.34 -11.07
CA PHE A 39 7.75 0.05 -11.40
C PHE A 39 8.69 0.20 -10.20
N THR A 40 8.44 1.19 -9.34
CA THR A 40 9.22 1.40 -8.12
C THR A 40 9.05 0.21 -7.17
N PHE A 41 7.82 -0.26 -6.93
CA PHE A 41 7.56 -1.48 -6.18
C PHE A 41 8.16 -2.73 -6.84
N GLY A 42 8.08 -2.83 -8.17
CA GLY A 42 8.68 -3.92 -8.93
C GLY A 42 10.19 -4.02 -8.73
N ALA A 43 10.90 -2.89 -8.75
CA ALA A 43 12.34 -2.85 -8.48
C ALA A 43 12.67 -3.32 -7.05
N PHE A 44 11.90 -2.90 -6.04
CA PHE A 44 12.08 -3.37 -4.67
C PHE A 44 11.81 -4.87 -4.51
N LEU A 45 10.78 -5.41 -5.17
CA LEU A 45 10.49 -6.85 -5.15
C LEU A 45 11.58 -7.68 -5.83
N ILE A 46 12.11 -7.22 -6.96
CA ILE A 46 13.23 -7.89 -7.65
C ILE A 46 14.47 -7.86 -6.75
N SER A 47 14.80 -6.70 -6.18
CA SER A 47 15.93 -6.56 -5.25
C SER A 47 15.80 -7.50 -4.05
N TYR A 48 14.64 -7.53 -3.40
CA TYR A 48 14.36 -8.45 -2.30
C TYR A 48 14.44 -9.92 -2.75
N GLY A 49 13.89 -10.27 -3.92
CA GLY A 49 13.95 -11.61 -4.48
C GLY A 49 15.38 -12.06 -4.75
N THR A 50 16.23 -11.20 -5.31
CA THR A 50 17.65 -11.49 -5.54
C THR A 50 18.38 -11.76 -4.23
N ILE A 51 18.17 -10.93 -3.20
CA ILE A 51 18.76 -11.14 -1.87
C ILE A 51 18.24 -12.45 -1.24
N ARG A 52 16.95 -12.74 -1.41
CA ARG A 52 16.32 -13.97 -0.89
C ARG A 52 16.93 -15.24 -1.49
N PHE A 53 17.29 -15.21 -2.77
CA PHE A 53 17.94 -16.32 -3.47
C PHE A 53 19.46 -16.37 -3.25
N SER A 54 20.12 -15.27 -2.87
CA SER A 54 21.56 -15.22 -2.69
C SER A 54 22.05 -15.77 -1.35
N VAL A 55 21.17 -15.94 -0.35
CA VAL A 55 21.53 -16.47 0.97
C VAL A 55 20.73 -17.74 1.31
N ASN A 56 21.44 -18.78 1.75
CA ASN A 56 20.88 -20.13 1.98
C ASN A 56 20.10 -20.26 3.30
N HIS A 57 20.25 -19.32 4.24
CA HIS A 57 19.63 -19.34 5.55
C HIS A 57 18.93 -18.01 5.83
N TRP A 58 17.67 -18.06 6.29
CA TRP A 58 16.85 -16.90 6.65
C TRP A 58 16.22 -17.13 8.02
N ALA A 59 15.95 -16.03 8.74
CA ALA A 59 15.24 -16.08 10.02
C ALA A 59 13.85 -16.71 9.84
N ASP A 60 13.45 -17.57 10.79
CA ASP A 60 12.13 -18.20 10.78
C ASP A 60 11.04 -17.12 10.96
N PRO A 61 10.13 -16.93 9.97
CA PRO A 61 9.07 -15.94 10.06
C PRO A 61 8.15 -16.14 11.27
N ASN A 62 8.00 -17.38 11.75
CA ASN A 62 7.18 -17.67 12.92
C ASN A 62 7.77 -17.04 14.17
N HIS A 63 9.10 -16.91 14.28
CA HIS A 63 9.74 -16.29 15.44
C HIS A 63 9.72 -14.76 15.38
N VAL A 64 9.82 -14.19 14.17
CA VAL A 64 9.90 -12.72 13.96
C VAL A 64 8.53 -12.04 14.09
N PHE A 65 7.44 -12.72 13.72
CA PHE A 65 6.09 -12.15 13.68
C PHE A 65 5.14 -12.63 14.79
N ASN A 66 5.69 -13.04 15.93
CA ASN A 66 4.92 -13.54 17.09
C ASN A 66 4.44 -12.44 18.06
N SER A 67 4.70 -11.17 17.76
CA SER A 67 4.48 -10.06 18.69
C SER A 67 3.10 -9.42 18.53
N PHE A 68 2.05 -10.10 19.00
CA PHE A 68 0.71 -9.51 19.04
C PHE A 68 0.55 -8.60 20.29
N PRO A 69 0.12 -7.34 20.14
CA PRO A 69 -0.11 -6.46 21.29
C PRO A 69 -1.22 -7.04 22.19
N PHE A 70 -0.94 -7.19 23.49
CA PHE A 70 -1.84 -7.74 24.53
C PHE A 70 -2.08 -9.27 24.56
N ALA A 71 -1.43 -10.09 23.73
CA ALA A 71 -1.69 -11.55 23.73
C ALA A 71 -0.69 -12.43 24.52
N GLY A 72 0.31 -11.86 25.22
CA GLY A 72 1.30 -12.65 25.98
C GLY A 72 1.95 -13.78 25.13
N HIS A 73 2.48 -14.83 25.77
CA HIS A 73 3.06 -16.01 25.12
C HIS A 73 2.06 -16.88 24.30
N ALA A 74 0.95 -16.32 23.81
CA ALA A 74 0.14 -16.99 22.81
C ALA A 74 0.91 -16.93 21.48
N ASN A 75 1.58 -18.02 21.14
CA ASN A 75 2.22 -18.26 19.85
C ASN A 75 1.19 -18.18 18.72
N LEU A 76 0.81 -16.97 18.32
CA LEU A 76 -0.07 -16.70 17.19
C LEU A 76 0.74 -16.00 16.09
N PRO A 77 1.71 -16.73 15.48
CA PRO A 77 2.52 -16.17 14.42
C PRO A 77 1.60 -15.70 13.29
N LEU A 78 1.91 -14.53 12.72
CA LEU A 78 1.21 -13.95 11.56
C LEU A 78 -0.20 -13.41 11.82
N ALA A 79 -0.77 -13.56 13.03
CA ALA A 79 -2.10 -13.05 13.35
C ALA A 79 -2.17 -11.51 13.33
N PHE A 80 -1.09 -10.85 13.73
CA PHE A 80 -1.02 -9.39 13.70
C PHE A 80 -0.93 -8.86 12.26
N VAL A 81 -0.16 -9.54 11.39
CA VAL A 81 -0.04 -9.21 9.97
C VAL A 81 -1.38 -9.40 9.25
N SER A 82 -2.08 -10.51 9.50
CA SER A 82 -3.39 -10.77 8.89
C SER A 82 -4.45 -9.73 9.32
N LEU A 83 -4.41 -9.25 10.57
CA LEU A 83 -5.24 -8.14 11.04
C LEU A 83 -4.94 -6.84 10.27
N MET A 84 -3.67 -6.50 10.05
CA MET A 84 -3.29 -5.32 9.26
C MET A 84 -3.82 -5.40 7.83
N THR A 85 -3.69 -6.56 7.19
CA THR A 85 -4.23 -6.80 5.85
C THR A 85 -5.76 -6.68 5.84
N PHE A 86 -6.44 -7.24 6.85
CA PHE A 86 -7.89 -7.11 6.99
C PHE A 86 -8.33 -5.65 7.10
N ILE A 87 -7.65 -4.84 7.92
CA ILE A 87 -7.92 -3.40 8.07
C ILE A 87 -7.77 -2.68 6.73
N LEU A 88 -6.71 -2.95 5.96
CA LEU A 88 -6.50 -2.33 4.64
C LEU A 88 -7.56 -2.73 3.62
N ILE A 89 -7.94 -4.02 3.57
CA ILE A 89 -9.00 -4.49 2.66
C ILE A 89 -10.33 -3.82 3.02
N ALA A 90 -10.68 -3.78 4.30
CA ALA A 90 -11.88 -3.09 4.77
C ALA A 90 -11.84 -1.59 4.43
N SER A 91 -10.68 -0.93 4.60
CA SER A 91 -10.48 0.48 4.23
C SER A 91 -10.57 0.73 2.73
N SER A 92 -10.19 -0.23 1.89
CA SER A 92 -10.37 -0.15 0.43
C SER A 92 -11.85 -0.23 0.06
N VAL A 93 -12.60 -1.14 0.71
CA VAL A 93 -14.05 -1.25 0.53
C VAL A 93 -14.74 0.07 0.91
N THR A 94 -14.39 0.70 2.03
CA THR A 94 -14.98 2.00 2.41
C THR A 94 -14.69 3.10 1.38
N MET A 95 -13.52 3.10 0.74
CA MET A 95 -13.21 4.04 -0.36
C MET A 95 -14.09 3.81 -1.59
N VAL A 96 -14.32 2.56 -1.99
CA VAL A 96 -15.21 2.24 -3.11
C VAL A 96 -16.65 2.67 -2.82
N LEU A 97 -17.12 2.47 -1.57
CA LEU A 97 -18.44 2.95 -1.14
C LEU A 97 -18.53 4.48 -1.17
N ALA A 98 -17.47 5.19 -0.78
CA ALA A 98 -17.41 6.65 -0.88
C ALA A 98 -17.56 7.11 -2.33
N VAL A 99 -16.85 6.47 -3.27
CA VAL A 99 -16.94 6.79 -4.71
C VAL A 99 -18.35 6.52 -5.24
N HIS A 100 -18.99 5.42 -4.80
CA HIS A 100 -20.37 5.10 -5.19
C HIS A 100 -21.39 6.15 -4.72
N GLU A 101 -21.30 6.58 -3.47
CA GLU A 101 -22.15 7.67 -2.95
C GLU A 101 -21.83 9.02 -3.63
N GLY A 102 -20.59 9.21 -4.10
CA GLY A 102 -20.18 10.34 -4.93
C GLY A 102 -20.91 10.38 -6.27
N HIS A 103 -21.06 9.23 -6.94
CA HIS A 103 -21.86 9.13 -8.18
C HIS A 103 -23.34 9.44 -7.97
N LYS A 104 -23.88 9.15 -6.77
CA LYS A 104 -25.25 9.51 -6.38
C LYS A 104 -25.40 10.96 -5.90
N MET A 105 -24.34 11.76 -5.93
CA MET A 105 -24.30 13.13 -5.40
C MET A 105 -24.66 13.23 -3.91
N ASN A 106 -24.50 12.14 -3.14
CA ASN A 106 -24.80 12.10 -1.71
C ASN A 106 -23.60 12.52 -0.87
N ARG A 107 -23.47 13.83 -0.64
CA ARG A 107 -22.33 14.42 0.09
C ARG A 107 -22.14 13.85 1.49
N LYS A 108 -23.22 13.62 2.25
CA LYS A 108 -23.14 13.06 3.62
C LYS A 108 -22.64 11.61 3.61
N GLY A 109 -23.03 10.83 2.59
CA GLY A 109 -22.53 9.47 2.38
C GLY A 109 -21.03 9.46 2.08
N VAL A 110 -20.59 10.31 1.15
CA VAL A 110 -19.16 10.46 0.81
C VAL A 110 -18.33 10.84 2.03
N GLU A 111 -18.77 11.84 2.79
CA GLU A 111 -18.06 12.30 4.00
C GLU A 111 -17.90 11.17 5.02
N LYS A 112 -18.99 10.45 5.32
CA LYS A 112 -18.96 9.31 6.26
C LYS A 112 -17.94 8.25 5.83
N TYR A 113 -17.98 7.83 4.57
CA TYR A 113 -17.10 6.77 4.08
C TYR A 113 -15.64 7.23 3.94
N MET A 114 -15.40 8.49 3.58
CA MET A 114 -14.05 9.07 3.56
C MET A 114 -13.43 9.11 4.95
N ILE A 115 -14.18 9.50 5.98
CA ILE A 115 -13.70 9.49 7.37
C ILE A 115 -13.36 8.05 7.80
N LEU A 116 -14.20 7.07 7.46
CA LEU A 116 -13.92 5.66 7.75
C LEU A 116 -12.64 5.16 7.06
N THR A 117 -12.40 5.55 5.81
CA THR A 117 -11.16 5.23 5.09
C THR A 117 -9.93 5.85 5.76
N ILE A 118 -10.03 7.11 6.22
CA ILE A 118 -8.93 7.78 6.93
C ILE A 118 -8.63 7.07 8.25
N ILE A 119 -9.66 6.71 9.02
CA ILE A 119 -9.50 5.97 10.28
C ILE A 119 -8.86 4.60 10.02
N GLY A 120 -9.30 3.88 8.99
CA GLY A 120 -8.71 2.60 8.59
C GLY A 120 -7.22 2.74 8.22
N GLY A 121 -6.87 3.76 7.44
CA GLY A 121 -5.47 4.07 7.10
C GLY A 121 -4.63 4.46 8.32
N ALA A 122 -5.15 5.28 9.22
CA ALA A 122 -4.47 5.68 10.45
C ALA A 122 -4.26 4.49 11.41
N ALA A 123 -5.24 3.60 11.51
CA ALA A 123 -5.10 2.36 12.27
C ALA A 123 -3.99 1.46 11.69
N PHE A 124 -3.96 1.29 10.36
CA PHE A 124 -2.89 0.53 9.69
C PHE A 124 -1.50 1.12 9.96
N LEU A 125 -1.33 2.44 9.82
CA LEU A 125 -0.06 3.12 10.10
C LEU A 125 0.36 2.98 11.57
N SER A 126 -0.60 3.02 12.50
CA SER A 126 -0.32 2.83 13.93
C SER A 126 0.16 1.40 14.21
N CYS A 127 -0.44 0.40 13.58
CA CYS A 127 0.01 -1.00 13.69
C CYS A 127 1.42 -1.19 13.12
N GLN A 128 1.73 -0.56 11.98
CA GLN A 128 3.07 -0.58 11.39
C GLN A 128 4.12 0.10 12.29
N ALA A 129 3.79 1.26 12.84
CA ALA A 129 4.67 1.96 13.79
C ALA A 129 4.94 1.11 15.03
N TRP A 130 3.91 0.44 15.57
CA TRP A 130 4.07 -0.49 16.69
C TRP A 130 4.99 -1.65 16.33
N GLU A 131 4.74 -2.36 15.23
CA GLU A 131 5.56 -3.50 14.79
C GLU A 131 7.03 -3.08 14.64
N TRP A 132 7.30 -1.95 13.99
CA TRP A 132 8.66 -1.43 13.84
C TRP A 132 9.31 -1.09 15.17
N THR A 133 8.61 -0.38 16.07
CA THR A 133 9.15 -0.07 17.40
C THR A 133 9.43 -1.33 18.22
N HIS A 134 8.58 -2.35 18.09
CA HIS A 134 8.79 -3.64 18.75
C HIS A 134 9.98 -4.42 18.15
N LEU A 135 10.15 -4.41 16.83
CA LEU A 135 11.30 -5.03 16.16
C LEU A 135 12.63 -4.33 16.51
N LEU A 136 12.61 -3.01 16.68
CA LEU A 136 13.77 -2.20 17.07
C LEU A 136 14.13 -2.33 18.56
N THR A 137 13.12 -2.36 19.44
CA THR A 137 13.30 -2.38 20.90
C THR A 137 13.37 -3.80 21.46
N GLY A 138 12.96 -4.81 20.67
CA GLY A 138 13.04 -6.21 21.03
C GLY A 138 14.48 -6.70 21.17
N GLU A 139 14.75 -7.39 22.26
CA GLU A 139 15.99 -8.14 22.47
C GLU A 139 15.95 -9.42 21.64
N HIS A 140 16.74 -9.49 20.57
CA HIS A 140 16.85 -10.68 19.73
C HIS A 140 18.16 -11.41 20.03
N VAL A 141 18.06 -12.72 20.29
CA VAL A 141 19.23 -13.58 20.52
C VAL A 141 19.91 -13.83 19.19
N ALA A 142 21.12 -13.29 19.03
CA ALA A 142 21.95 -13.45 17.84
C ALA A 142 23.10 -14.42 18.13
N LEU A 143 23.43 -15.28 17.16
CA LEU A 143 24.70 -15.99 17.13
C LEU A 143 25.77 -15.05 16.57
N LEU A 144 26.73 -14.66 17.41
CA LEU A 144 27.87 -13.86 16.95
C LEU A 144 28.87 -14.76 16.23
N SER A 145 29.70 -14.15 15.39
CA SER A 145 30.77 -14.83 14.64
C SER A 145 31.82 -15.51 15.52
N ASP A 146 31.81 -15.27 16.83
CA ASP A 146 32.65 -15.89 17.84
C ASP A 146 32.03 -17.14 18.50
N GLY A 147 30.81 -17.53 18.11
CA GLY A 147 30.10 -18.70 18.64
C GLY A 147 29.40 -18.47 19.97
N THR A 148 29.36 -17.24 20.49
CA THR A 148 28.62 -16.90 21.71
C THR A 148 27.20 -16.42 21.40
N LEU A 149 26.26 -16.74 22.29
CA LEU A 149 24.89 -16.21 22.24
C LEU A 149 24.89 -14.88 22.98
N SER A 150 24.66 -13.78 22.28
CA SER A 150 24.45 -12.48 22.93
C SER A 150 23.20 -11.79 22.40
N VAL A 151 22.59 -11.02 23.29
CA VAL A 151 21.41 -10.22 23.01
C VAL A 151 21.86 -8.93 22.36
N ILE A 152 21.58 -8.78 21.07
CA ILE A 152 21.98 -7.59 20.31
C ILE A 152 20.73 -6.78 19.99
N PRO A 153 20.68 -5.48 20.33
CA PRO A 153 19.61 -4.60 19.85
C PRO A 153 19.78 -4.34 18.35
N THR A 154 18.68 -4.33 17.60
CA THR A 154 18.69 -4.06 16.15
C THR A 154 19.09 -2.60 15.91
N THR A 155 20.37 -2.36 15.61
CA THR A 155 20.95 -1.03 15.36
C THR A 155 21.45 -0.96 13.91
N VAL A 156 21.55 0.23 13.32
CA VAL A 156 22.09 0.45 11.96
C VAL A 156 23.48 -0.17 11.72
N LYS A 157 24.22 -0.49 12.79
CA LYS A 157 25.54 -1.11 12.75
C LYS A 157 25.55 -2.61 13.07
N MET A 158 24.50 -3.16 13.69
CA MET A 158 24.46 -4.56 14.14
C MET A 158 23.03 -5.11 14.05
N ASN A 159 22.88 -6.21 13.33
CA ASN A 159 21.62 -6.91 13.12
C ASN A 159 21.73 -8.37 13.63
N PRO A 160 20.85 -8.80 14.54
CA PRO A 160 20.73 -10.19 15.02
C PRO A 160 20.47 -11.24 13.93
N PHE A 161 19.93 -10.81 12.79
CA PHE A 161 19.46 -11.65 11.70
C PHE A 161 20.42 -11.68 10.49
N GLY A 162 21.64 -11.19 10.65
CA GLY A 162 22.71 -11.23 9.64
C GLY A 162 23.15 -9.85 9.14
N ALA A 163 24.40 -9.76 8.68
CA ALA A 163 24.99 -8.58 8.04
C ALA A 163 24.55 -8.45 6.57
#